data_AF-A0A0D0BNQ3-F1
#
_entry.id   AF-A0A0D0BNQ3-F1
#
_cell.length_a   1.000
_cell.length_b   1.000
_cell.length_c   1.000
_cell.angle_alpha   90.00
_cell.angle_beta   90.00
_cell.angle_gamma   90.00
#
_symmetry.space_group_name_H-M   'P 1'
#
loop_
_entity.id
_entity.type
_entity.pdbx_description
1 polymer ?
#
loop_
_entity_poly.entity_id
_entity_poly.type
_entity_poly.pdbx_seq_one_letter_code
_entity_poly.pdbx_strand_id
1 'polypeptide(L)'
;MNQIDNSGAADRLWVVPFTNRPFRFLDLGCCPGGFSTYILKKNKQATSIGVSLAPAQGGHPYLLEESLRPRQTLILAEITTFQLEGKDSYTADPMWQSINRQQLFPVPDSLLARDFDLVLLDAHHLRNQPISSADLLAISQILLGLLSIKFGGTIVMKLASPDSQYTATILFMLDMLSSSLH
;
A
#
# COMPACT_ATOMS: atom_id res chain seq x y z
N MET A 1 17.57 -14.16 40.79
CA MET A 1 16.33 -13.69 40.12
C MET A 1 16.76 -12.52 39.23
N ASN A 2 17.27 -12.83 38.04
CA ASN A 2 17.89 -11.80 37.19
C ASN A 2 16.80 -10.97 36.53
N GLN A 3 16.75 -9.71 36.93
CA GLN A 3 16.02 -8.66 36.25
C GLN A 3 16.69 -8.49 34.88
N ILE A 4 15.98 -8.87 33.81
CA ILE A 4 16.44 -8.63 32.44
C ILE A 4 16.26 -7.14 32.21
N ASP A 5 17.39 -6.43 32.18
CA ASP A 5 17.46 -5.05 31.73
C ASP A 5 17.10 -5.00 30.24
N ASN A 6 15.99 -4.33 29.93
CA ASN A 6 15.49 -4.12 28.57
C ASN A 6 15.98 -2.80 27.95
N SER A 7 17.00 -2.15 28.54
CA SER A 7 17.57 -0.89 28.05
C SER A 7 18.18 -0.99 26.63
N GLY A 8 18.42 -2.19 26.10
CA GLY A 8 18.96 -2.43 24.76
C GLY A 8 17.93 -2.68 23.65
N ALA A 9 16.62 -2.59 23.92
CA ALA A 9 15.57 -2.90 22.93
C ALA A 9 15.20 -1.74 21.98
N ALA A 10 15.87 -0.58 22.10
CA ALA A 10 15.53 0.64 21.35
C ALA A 10 15.91 0.59 19.85
N ASP A 11 16.85 -0.27 19.44
CA ASP A 11 17.45 -0.23 18.09
C ASP A 11 17.09 -1.42 17.20
N ARG A 12 15.92 -2.04 17.39
CA ARG A 12 15.37 -2.92 16.35
C ARG A 12 14.43 -2.10 15.48
N LEU A 13 14.89 -1.75 14.29
CA LEU A 13 14.05 -1.23 13.20
C LEU A 13 13.04 -2.31 12.80
N TRP A 14 11.93 -2.38 13.53
CA TRP A 14 10.79 -3.17 13.11
C TRP A 14 10.13 -2.43 11.96
N VAL A 15 10.16 -3.06 10.78
CA VAL A 15 9.49 -2.57 9.56
C VAL A 15 7.99 -2.31 9.81
N VAL A 16 7.39 -3.07 10.73
CA VAL A 16 6.05 -2.79 11.29
C VAL A 16 6.24 -2.32 12.74
N PRO A 17 5.89 -1.07 13.07
CA PRO A 17 6.04 -0.58 14.43
C PRO A 17 5.01 -1.25 15.36
N PHE A 18 5.49 -1.73 16.50
CA PHE A 18 4.64 -2.22 17.58
C PHE A 18 4.50 -1.12 18.62
N THR A 19 3.28 -0.57 18.75
CA THR A 19 3.05 0.60 19.57
C THR A 19 1.81 0.42 20.45
N ASN A 20 1.87 0.98 21.66
CA ASN A 20 0.74 1.06 22.57
C ASN A 20 -0.07 2.36 22.39
N ARG A 21 0.07 3.01 21.22
CA ARG A 21 -0.61 4.27 20.88
C ARG A 21 -1.49 4.07 19.64
N PRO A 22 -2.35 5.04 19.30
CA PRO A 22 -3.05 5.03 18.03
C PRO A 22 -2.06 4.90 16.86
N PHE A 23 -2.37 3.99 15.94
CA PHE A 23 -1.52 3.65 14.81
C PHE A 23 -2.41 3.39 13.59
N ARG A 24 -2.19 4.10 12.49
CA ARG A 24 -2.99 3.97 11.28
C ARG A 24 -2.16 3.40 10.16
N PHE A 25 -2.69 2.40 9.46
CA PHE A 25 -2.02 1.85 8.29
C PHE A 25 -2.95 1.68 7.09
N LEU A 26 -2.36 1.77 5.90
CA LEU A 26 -3.01 1.49 4.62
C LEU A 26 -2.49 0.16 4.08
N ASP A 27 -3.38 -0.73 3.65
CA ASP A 27 -3.05 -2.04 3.10
C ASP A 27 -3.58 -2.15 1.66
N LEU A 28 -2.71 -1.94 0.67
CA LEU A 28 -3.07 -2.04 -0.75
C LEU A 28 -2.88 -3.48 -1.22
N GLY A 29 -3.94 -4.08 -1.76
CA GLY A 29 -4.00 -5.53 -1.97
C GLY A 29 -4.41 -6.30 -0.72
N CYS A 30 -5.14 -5.68 0.21
CA CYS A 30 -5.35 -6.22 1.55
C CYS A 30 -6.03 -7.60 1.63
N CYS A 31 -6.89 -7.98 0.69
CA CYS A 31 -7.54 -9.28 0.71
C CYS A 31 -6.54 -10.39 0.33
N PRO A 32 -6.50 -11.52 1.07
CA PRO A 32 -7.53 -11.97 2.01
C PRO A 32 -7.45 -11.43 3.46
N GLY A 33 -6.39 -10.69 3.83
CA GLY A 33 -6.29 -10.01 5.12
C GLY A 33 -5.09 -10.40 5.98
N GLY A 34 -4.08 -11.08 5.43
CA GLY A 34 -2.95 -11.62 6.20
C GLY A 34 -2.15 -10.54 6.97
N PHE A 35 -1.70 -9.49 6.27
CA PHE A 35 -0.99 -8.38 6.89
C PHE A 35 -1.88 -7.62 7.88
N SER A 36 -3.09 -7.25 7.45
CA SER A 36 -4.07 -6.59 8.31
C SER A 36 -4.34 -7.39 9.61
N THR A 37 -4.50 -8.71 9.53
CA THR A 37 -4.67 -9.59 10.70
C THR A 37 -3.48 -9.51 11.65
N TYR A 38 -2.26 -9.64 11.12
CA TYR A 38 -1.05 -9.58 11.90
C TYR A 38 -0.91 -8.24 12.65
N ILE A 39 -1.03 -7.13 11.92
CA ILE A 39 -0.85 -5.78 12.44
C ILE A 39 -1.92 -5.46 13.49
N LEU A 40 -3.20 -5.70 13.19
CA LEU A 40 -4.32 -5.40 14.09
C LEU A 40 -4.27 -6.26 15.36
N LYS A 41 -3.78 -7.51 15.28
CA LYS A 41 -3.62 -8.36 16.47
C LYS A 41 -2.52 -7.86 17.40
N LYS A 42 -1.40 -7.40 16.83
CA LYS A 42 -0.23 -6.89 17.57
C LYS A 42 -0.44 -5.47 18.12
N ASN A 43 -1.14 -4.62 17.38
CA ASN A 43 -1.41 -3.23 17.75
C ASN A 43 -2.91 -3.05 18.08
N LYS A 44 -3.26 -3.04 19.38
CA LYS A 44 -4.66 -3.04 19.84
C LYS A 44 -5.41 -1.76 19.51
N GLN A 45 -4.72 -0.64 19.45
CA GLN A 45 -5.28 0.68 19.10
C GLN A 45 -5.12 0.99 17.60
N ALA A 46 -4.68 0.03 16.79
CA ALA A 46 -4.52 0.24 15.37
C ALA A 46 -5.86 0.22 14.63
N THR A 47 -5.97 1.09 13.62
CA THR A 47 -7.02 1.07 12.60
C THR A 47 -6.40 1.09 11.21
N SER A 48 -7.17 0.64 10.21
CA SER A 48 -6.70 0.62 8.83
C SER A 48 -7.74 0.95 7.79
N ILE A 49 -7.24 1.33 6.62
CA ILE A 49 -7.99 1.23 5.38
C ILE A 49 -7.32 0.14 4.54
N GLY A 50 -8.12 -0.78 4.02
CA GLY A 50 -7.68 -1.79 3.06
C GLY A 50 -8.28 -1.50 1.69
N VAL A 51 -7.47 -1.56 0.63
CA VAL A 51 -7.96 -1.52 -0.76
C VAL A 51 -7.71 -2.87 -1.39
N SER A 52 -8.70 -3.46 -2.04
CA SER A 52 -8.51 -4.69 -2.82
C SER A 52 -9.48 -4.78 -3.99
N LEU A 53 -9.14 -5.61 -4.97
CA LEU A 53 -10.03 -5.88 -6.09
C LEU A 53 -11.22 -6.73 -5.64
N ALA A 54 -12.40 -6.47 -6.17
CA ALA A 54 -13.58 -7.27 -5.85
C ALA A 54 -13.41 -8.72 -6.34
N PRO A 55 -13.94 -9.73 -5.63
CA PRO A 55 -13.90 -11.12 -6.09
C PRO A 55 -14.51 -11.34 -7.49
N ALA A 56 -15.57 -10.60 -7.81
CA ALA A 56 -16.21 -10.64 -9.14
C ALA A 56 -15.30 -10.19 -10.28
N GLN A 57 -14.22 -9.46 -9.97
CA GLN A 57 -13.20 -8.99 -10.92
C GLN A 57 -11.91 -9.81 -10.84
N GLY A 58 -11.89 -10.92 -10.09
CA GLY A 58 -10.72 -11.78 -9.91
C GLY A 58 -9.92 -11.54 -8.63
N GLY A 59 -10.38 -10.64 -7.76
CA GLY A 59 -9.77 -10.43 -6.44
C GLY A 59 -10.05 -11.57 -5.44
N HIS A 60 -9.47 -11.45 -4.25
CA HIS A 60 -9.66 -12.42 -3.17
C HIS A 60 -10.84 -12.06 -2.26
N PRO A 61 -11.53 -13.05 -1.66
CA PRO A 61 -12.55 -12.77 -0.66
C PRO A 61 -11.92 -12.08 0.56
N TYR A 62 -12.70 -11.23 1.22
CA TYR A 62 -12.30 -10.57 2.46
C TYR A 62 -12.45 -11.54 3.64
N LEU A 63 -11.33 -12.03 4.16
CA LEU A 63 -11.28 -13.06 5.20
C LEU A 63 -10.74 -12.55 6.54
N LEU A 64 -10.72 -11.23 6.76
CA LEU A 64 -10.36 -10.69 8.06
C LEU A 64 -11.34 -11.20 9.14
N GLU A 65 -10.80 -11.62 10.28
CA GLU A 65 -11.58 -12.08 11.44
C GLU A 65 -12.61 -11.03 11.88
N GLU A 66 -13.83 -11.47 12.20
CA GLU A 66 -14.95 -10.58 12.53
C GLU A 66 -14.61 -9.59 13.67
N SER A 67 -13.85 -10.04 14.67
CA SER A 67 -13.43 -9.20 15.80
C SER A 67 -12.44 -8.08 15.41
N LEU A 68 -11.80 -8.18 14.24
CA LEU A 68 -10.86 -7.19 13.73
C LEU A 68 -11.51 -6.24 12.71
N ARG A 69 -12.59 -6.66 12.03
CA ARG A 69 -13.27 -5.88 10.99
C ARG A 69 -13.71 -4.48 11.42
N PRO A 70 -14.22 -4.23 12.65
CA PRO A 70 -14.56 -2.88 13.08
C PRO A 70 -13.39 -1.89 13.05
N ARG A 71 -12.15 -2.39 12.97
CA ARG A 71 -10.93 -1.58 12.90
C ARG A 71 -10.35 -1.46 11.49
N GLN A 72 -10.97 -2.05 10.48
CA GLN A 72 -10.57 -1.90 9.07
C GLN A 72 -11.74 -1.46 8.21
N THR A 73 -11.58 -0.33 7.52
CA THR A 73 -12.45 0.06 6.41
C THR A 73 -11.97 -0.64 5.14
N LEU A 74 -12.83 -1.41 4.49
CA LEU A 74 -12.53 -2.05 3.20
C LEU A 74 -13.07 -1.21 2.04
N ILE A 75 -12.21 -0.92 1.07
CA ILE A 75 -12.55 -0.31 -0.22
C ILE A 75 -12.31 -1.35 -1.31
N LEU A 76 -13.37 -1.71 -2.03
CA LEU A 76 -13.26 -2.56 -3.20
C LEU A 76 -13.08 -1.69 -4.45
N ALA A 77 -11.87 -1.68 -5.00
CA ALA A 77 -11.52 -0.87 -6.16
C ALA A 77 -10.32 -1.44 -6.91
N GLU A 78 -10.27 -1.19 -8.22
CA GLU A 78 -9.09 -1.43 -9.03
C GLU A 78 -8.15 -0.20 -8.95
N ILE A 79 -6.99 -0.35 -8.31
CA ILE A 79 -6.09 0.76 -7.97
C ILE A 79 -5.62 1.54 -9.21
N THR A 80 -5.48 0.87 -10.35
CA THR A 80 -5.06 1.47 -11.64
C THR A 80 -6.10 2.43 -12.23
N THR A 81 -7.35 2.38 -11.74
CA THR A 81 -8.45 3.23 -12.21
C THR A 81 -8.57 4.54 -11.43
N PHE A 82 -7.74 4.75 -10.42
CA PHE A 82 -7.71 6.02 -9.70
C PHE A 82 -7.04 7.13 -10.52
N GLN A 83 -7.66 8.31 -10.51
CA GLN A 83 -7.05 9.54 -11.02
C GLN A 83 -6.00 10.03 -10.01
N LEU A 84 -4.75 9.63 -10.22
CA LEU A 84 -3.61 9.98 -9.35
C LEU A 84 -2.89 11.26 -9.80
N GLU A 85 -3.29 11.83 -10.93
CA GLU A 85 -2.80 13.12 -11.44
C GLU A 85 -3.27 14.27 -10.53
N GLY A 86 -2.40 15.28 -10.36
CA GLY A 86 -2.79 16.51 -9.66
C GLY A 86 -3.91 17.23 -10.41
N LYS A 87 -4.77 17.97 -9.69
CA LYS A 87 -5.89 18.74 -10.26
C LYS A 87 -5.52 19.64 -11.45
N ASP A 88 -4.24 19.96 -11.61
CA ASP A 88 -3.69 20.90 -12.60
C ASP A 88 -2.87 20.23 -13.74
N SER A 89 -2.85 18.90 -13.87
CA SER A 89 -1.98 18.20 -14.84
C SER A 89 -2.65 17.84 -16.17
N TYR A 90 -2.22 18.51 -17.23
CA TYR A 90 -2.15 18.12 -18.66
C TYR A 90 -3.22 17.18 -19.27
N THR A 91 -4.52 17.48 -19.13
CA THR A 91 -5.59 16.84 -19.92
C THR A 91 -5.64 17.26 -21.40
N ALA A 92 -4.72 18.13 -21.84
CA ALA A 92 -4.70 18.69 -23.18
C ALA A 92 -3.86 17.90 -24.19
N ASP A 93 -3.10 16.87 -23.77
CA ASP A 93 -2.34 16.04 -24.72
C ASP A 93 -3.27 15.00 -25.38
N PRO A 94 -3.44 15.04 -26.72
CA PRO A 94 -4.25 14.07 -27.46
C PRO A 94 -3.81 12.62 -27.29
N MET A 95 -2.52 12.38 -26.96
CA MET A 95 -2.00 11.04 -26.70
C MET A 95 -2.63 10.44 -25.44
N TRP A 96 -2.75 11.22 -24.36
CA TRP A 96 -3.37 10.76 -23.11
C TRP A 96 -4.88 10.50 -23.26
N GLN A 97 -5.57 11.25 -24.12
CA GLN A 97 -6.99 11.00 -24.43
C GLN A 97 -7.22 9.67 -25.16
N SER A 98 -6.25 9.21 -25.96
CA SER A 98 -6.34 7.92 -26.67
C SER A 98 -6.07 6.71 -25.76
N ILE A 99 -5.31 6.91 -24.67
CA ILE A 99 -5.02 5.91 -23.64
C ILE A 99 -6.17 5.87 -22.60
N ASN A 100 -6.81 7.00 -22.29
CA ASN A 100 -7.92 7.16 -21.34
C ASN A 100 -9.30 6.66 -21.83
N ARG A 101 -9.37 5.46 -22.42
CA ARG A 101 -10.69 4.81 -22.65
C ARG A 101 -11.30 4.19 -21.39
N GLN A 102 -10.57 4.20 -20.27
CA GLN A 102 -11.09 3.80 -18.96
C GLN A 102 -11.49 5.05 -18.18
N GLN A 103 -12.72 5.06 -17.67
CA GLN A 103 -13.22 6.10 -16.79
C GLN A 103 -12.40 6.07 -15.50
N LEU A 104 -11.52 7.06 -15.31
CA LEU A 104 -10.79 7.23 -14.06
C LEU A 104 -11.72 7.75 -12.97
N PHE A 105 -11.48 7.33 -11.73
CA PHE A 105 -12.26 7.73 -10.57
C PHE A 105 -11.41 8.56 -9.61
N PRO A 106 -11.98 9.58 -8.95
CA PRO A 106 -11.26 10.33 -7.94
C PRO A 106 -10.81 9.41 -6.81
N VAL A 107 -9.60 9.64 -6.29
CA VAL A 107 -9.12 8.95 -5.10
C VAL A 107 -9.97 9.38 -3.89
N PRO A 108 -10.50 8.44 -3.07
CA PRO A 108 -11.21 8.78 -1.85
C PRO A 108 -10.38 9.67 -0.92
N ASP A 109 -10.97 10.75 -0.38
CA ASP A 109 -10.27 11.70 0.52
C ASP A 109 -9.61 11.01 1.73
N SER A 110 -10.23 9.95 2.24
CA SER A 110 -9.69 9.13 3.33
C SER A 110 -8.33 8.48 3.03
N LEU A 111 -7.98 8.29 1.76
CA LEU A 111 -6.68 7.80 1.32
C LEU A 111 -5.67 8.94 1.13
N LEU A 112 -6.12 10.18 0.91
CA LEU A 112 -5.26 11.34 0.66
C LEU A 112 -4.98 12.18 1.91
N ALA A 113 -5.47 11.76 3.07
CA ALA A 113 -5.36 12.51 4.33
C ALA A 113 -3.92 12.65 4.88
N ARG A 114 -2.92 11.98 4.27
CA ARG A 114 -1.51 11.98 4.70
C ARG A 114 -1.31 11.67 6.19
N ASP A 115 -2.07 10.71 6.70
CA ASP A 115 -2.15 10.39 8.13
C ASP A 115 -1.82 8.94 8.48
N PHE A 116 -1.37 8.14 7.50
CA PHE A 116 -0.93 6.77 7.74
C PHE A 116 0.51 6.72 8.26
N ASP A 117 0.71 5.97 9.34
CA ASP A 117 2.02 5.63 9.89
C ASP A 117 2.76 4.59 9.06
N LEU A 118 2.01 3.69 8.40
CA LEU A 118 2.51 2.59 7.60
C LEU A 118 1.65 2.41 6.34
N VAL A 119 2.27 2.23 5.19
CA VAL A 119 1.57 1.81 3.96
C VAL A 119 2.19 0.51 3.45
N LEU A 120 1.35 -0.48 3.20
CA LEU A 120 1.73 -1.74 2.57
C LEU A 120 1.32 -1.72 1.10
N LEU A 121 2.26 -2.01 0.21
CA LEU A 121 2.08 -2.14 -1.22
C LEU A 121 2.17 -3.63 -1.59
N ASP A 122 1.03 -4.32 -1.57
CA ASP A 122 0.91 -5.76 -1.81
C ASP A 122 -0.02 -6.12 -2.99
N ALA A 123 -0.52 -5.09 -3.69
CA ALA A 123 -1.35 -5.31 -4.86
C ALA A 123 -0.51 -5.96 -5.95
N HIS A 124 -0.98 -7.10 -6.44
CA HIS A 124 -0.26 -7.90 -7.42
C HIS A 124 -1.09 -8.05 -8.69
N HIS A 125 -0.37 -8.13 -9.79
CA HIS A 125 -0.95 -8.38 -11.10
C HIS A 125 -1.52 -9.80 -11.16
N LEU A 126 -2.76 -9.93 -11.65
CA LEU A 126 -3.41 -11.23 -11.81
C LEU A 126 -3.00 -11.85 -13.15
N ARG A 127 -2.79 -13.17 -13.19
CA ARG A 127 -2.34 -13.90 -14.39
C ARG A 127 -3.24 -13.75 -15.62
N ASN A 128 -4.50 -13.37 -15.42
CA ASN A 128 -5.49 -13.16 -16.47
C ASN A 128 -5.56 -11.70 -16.98
N GLN A 129 -4.74 -10.80 -16.44
CA GLN A 129 -4.67 -9.41 -16.89
C GLN A 129 -3.55 -9.22 -17.94
N PRO A 130 -3.65 -8.19 -18.81
CA PRO A 130 -2.60 -7.88 -19.78
C PRO A 130 -1.27 -7.59 -19.08
N ILE A 131 -0.14 -8.13 -19.58
CA ILE A 131 1.18 -7.92 -18.96
C ILE A 131 1.51 -6.42 -18.80
N SER A 132 1.05 -5.58 -19.74
CA SER A 132 1.23 -4.13 -19.72
C SER A 132 0.59 -3.42 -18.53
N SER A 133 -0.34 -4.06 -17.80
CA SER A 133 -0.95 -3.46 -16.60
C SER A 133 -0.14 -3.70 -15.31
N ALA A 134 0.91 -4.52 -15.35
CA ALA A 134 1.76 -4.77 -14.18
C ALA A 134 2.54 -3.52 -13.75
N ASP A 135 3.18 -2.83 -14.70
CA ASP A 135 3.91 -1.58 -14.44
C ASP A 135 2.97 -0.48 -13.95
N LEU A 136 1.79 -0.36 -14.58
CA LEU A 136 0.77 0.60 -14.16
C LEU A 136 0.34 0.34 -12.71
N LEU A 137 0.06 -0.91 -12.35
CA LEU A 137 -0.29 -1.27 -10.97
C LEU A 137 0.84 -0.92 -9.98
N ALA A 138 2.09 -1.20 -10.35
CA ALA A 138 3.27 -0.85 -9.56
C ALA A 138 3.37 0.65 -9.30
N ILE A 139 3.25 1.45 -10.36
CA ILE A 139 3.34 2.90 -10.30
C ILE A 139 2.15 3.45 -9.52
N SER A 140 0.93 2.98 -9.78
CA SER A 140 -0.28 3.44 -9.09
C SER A 140 -0.21 3.19 -7.58
N GLN A 141 0.24 2.01 -7.14
CA GLN A 141 0.36 1.73 -5.71
C GLN A 141 1.49 2.53 -5.05
N ILE A 142 2.64 2.75 -5.73
CA ILE A 142 3.72 3.61 -5.23
C ILE A 142 3.21 5.05 -5.06
N LEU A 143 2.56 5.60 -6.08
CA LEU A 143 1.99 6.95 -6.04
C LEU A 143 0.97 7.09 -4.92
N LEU A 144 0.02 6.16 -4.81
CA LEU A 144 -0.98 6.18 -3.75
C LEU A 144 -0.33 6.05 -2.36
N GLY A 145 0.74 5.25 -2.22
CA GLY A 145 1.51 5.17 -0.99
C GLY A 145 2.19 6.49 -0.62
N LEU A 146 2.85 7.15 -1.57
CA LEU A 146 3.50 8.45 -1.36
C LEU A 146 2.51 9.59 -1.08
N LEU A 147 1.32 9.52 -1.65
CA LEU A 147 0.24 10.50 -1.43
C LEU A 147 -0.49 10.29 -0.09
N SER A 148 -0.46 9.08 0.46
CA SER A 148 -1.20 8.69 1.67
C SER A 148 -0.34 8.66 2.94
N ILE A 149 0.97 8.42 2.82
CA ILE A 149 1.86 8.33 3.97
C ILE A 149 2.07 9.69 4.64
N LYS A 150 2.13 9.70 5.97
CA LYS A 150 2.52 10.88 6.75
C LYS A 150 4.05 11.09 6.71
N PHE A 151 4.50 12.29 7.05
CA PHE A 151 5.94 12.54 7.22
C PHE A 151 6.55 11.64 8.30
N GLY A 152 7.66 10.97 7.96
CA GLY A 152 8.33 10.00 8.84
C GLY A 152 7.59 8.66 8.99
N GLY A 153 6.53 8.42 8.21
CA GLY A 153 5.92 7.10 8.11
C GLY A 153 6.75 6.12 7.28
N THR A 154 6.36 4.85 7.28
CA THR A 154 7.06 3.78 6.58
C THR A 154 6.22 3.24 5.43
N ILE A 155 6.82 3.04 4.25
CA ILE A 155 6.21 2.30 3.15
C ILE A 155 6.93 0.96 3.03
N VAL A 156 6.16 -0.12 2.89
CA VAL A 156 6.67 -1.47 2.68
C VAL A 156 6.08 -2.01 1.40
N MET A 157 6.93 -2.40 0.45
CA MET A 157 6.49 -2.94 -0.82
C MET A 157 6.89 -4.41 -0.96
N LYS A 158 5.92 -5.27 -1.31
CA LYS A 158 6.22 -6.65 -1.68
C LYS A 158 6.67 -6.68 -3.13
N LEU A 159 7.90 -7.12 -3.35
CA LEU A 159 8.45 -7.44 -4.66
C LEU A 159 8.77 -8.94 -4.70
N ALA A 160 8.67 -9.54 -5.88
CA ALA A 160 8.96 -10.96 -6.10
C ALA A 160 10.09 -11.09 -7.13
N SER A 161 10.91 -12.14 -6.98
CA SER A 161 12.05 -12.40 -7.90
C SER A 161 13.01 -11.21 -7.99
N PRO A 162 13.93 -11.04 -7.01
CA PRO A 162 14.87 -9.93 -6.98
C PRO A 162 15.82 -9.88 -8.20
N ASP A 163 15.96 -11.00 -8.89
CA ASP A 163 16.71 -11.18 -10.13
C ASP A 163 15.95 -10.72 -11.38
N SER A 164 14.64 -10.47 -11.27
CA SER A 164 13.83 -9.99 -12.40
C SER A 164 14.18 -8.55 -12.76
N GLN A 165 14.17 -8.24 -14.06
CA GLN A 165 14.39 -6.89 -14.56
C GLN A 165 13.40 -5.89 -13.92
N TYR A 166 12.13 -6.28 -13.80
CA TYR A 166 11.09 -5.47 -13.18
C TYR A 166 11.44 -5.07 -11.74
N THR A 167 11.78 -6.04 -10.88
CA THR A 167 12.15 -5.75 -9.48
C THR A 167 13.43 -4.95 -9.38
N ALA A 168 14.44 -5.27 -10.20
CA ALA A 168 15.69 -4.50 -10.26
C ALA A 168 15.43 -3.04 -10.65
N THR A 169 14.55 -2.77 -11.62
CA THR A 169 14.17 -1.42 -12.02
C THR A 169 13.45 -0.66 -10.92
N ILE A 170 12.48 -1.27 -10.23
CA ILE A 170 11.81 -0.63 -9.08
C ILE A 170 12.81 -0.31 -7.97
N LEU A 171 13.68 -1.26 -7.60
CA LEU A 171 14.69 -1.06 -6.57
C LEU A 171 15.66 0.06 -6.94
N PHE A 172 16.13 0.09 -8.19
CA PHE A 172 17.01 1.15 -8.68
C PHE A 172 16.33 2.52 -8.62
N MET A 173 15.06 2.64 -9.02
CA MET A 173 14.32 3.92 -8.93
C MET A 173 14.14 4.37 -7.49
N LEU A 174 13.83 3.46 -6.56
CA LEU A 174 13.68 3.79 -5.14
C LEU A 174 15.01 4.15 -4.49
N ASP A 175 16.10 3.49 -4.88
CA ASP A 175 17.45 3.81 -4.44
C ASP A 175 17.87 5.22 -4.88
N MET A 176 17.60 5.57 -6.15
CA MET A 176 17.87 6.91 -6.67
C MET A 176 17.10 8.02 -5.94
N LEU A 177 15.96 7.70 -5.34
CA LEU A 177 15.17 8.63 -4.52
C LEU A 177 15.59 8.64 -3.06
N SER A 178 16.35 7.63 -2.62
CA SER A 178 16.76 7.51 -1.23
C SER A 178 17.92 8.44 -0.90
N SER A 179 17.87 9.06 0.28
CA SER A 179 19.02 9.80 0.81
C SER A 179 20.06 8.88 1.47
N SER A 180 19.72 7.61 1.73
CA SER A 180 20.61 6.63 2.35
C SER A 180 20.15 5.19 2.11
N LEU A 181 21.09 4.26 1.99
CA LEU A 181 20.84 2.82 2.02
C LEU A 181 21.15 2.32 3.44
N HIS A 182 20.20 1.64 4.07
CA HIS A 182 20.34 1.04 5.40
C HIS A 182 20.27 -0.49 5.32
#